data_AF-A0A926CPI0-F1
#
_entry.id   AF-A0A926CPI0-F1
#
_cell.length_a   1.000
_cell.length_b   1.000
_cell.length_c   1.000
_cell.angle_alpha   90.00
_cell.angle_beta   90.00
_cell.angle_gamma   90.00
#
_symmetry.space_group_name_H-M   'P 1'
#
loop_
_entity.id
_entity.type
_entity.pdbx_description
1 polymer ?
#
loop_
_entity_poly.entity_id
_entity_poly.type
_entity_poly.pdbx_seq_one_letter_code
_entity_poly.pdbx_strand_id
1 'polypeptide(L)'
;MTEKTDVSAPAATSDVLVKLDDRVRLISTMLAATDFPDKAQQRKPHGTHAHSRATRKYLNEHTQHPAIRATQALLDQGTPIEALFTLAMRLNLPDMRLTGEAPAWMPSGYLDQLRDFYTTADLEGWWRKERMVWDKALNESLRVFKRVDFHTFLLPFVDEIKEEFVFIPNISFPTDREIGIRHENQLICIAPPPMAWGDSPPWPYDEETNLMHSYRSALVQYGRMLLHAMLRANANQVKEATETELPLNDQFRAQFPAWEDQFVELFVTAVVAMYLESHLNEAEYKSFVLMERKVRGMNILPGTVSVLRRYLQEKGGTKYATLVEFLPYFPKQLRVAKKIVNL
;
A
#
# COMPACT_ATOMS: atom_id res chain seq x y z
N MET A 1 -49.77 22.24 -7.31
CA MET A 1 -48.96 21.14 -6.76
C MET A 1 -48.01 20.71 -7.85
N THR A 2 -46.79 21.24 -7.83
CA THR A 2 -45.73 20.91 -8.79
C THR A 2 -44.87 19.82 -8.16
N GLU A 3 -44.99 18.62 -8.70
CA GLU A 3 -44.16 17.47 -8.39
C GLU A 3 -42.69 17.81 -8.72
N LYS A 4 -41.86 17.94 -7.68
CA LYS A 4 -40.42 17.88 -7.84
C LYS A 4 -40.04 16.42 -7.98
N THR A 5 -39.73 16.01 -9.21
CA THR A 5 -38.99 14.78 -9.47
C THR A 5 -37.58 14.94 -8.92
N ASP A 6 -37.39 14.38 -7.73
CA ASP A 6 -36.09 14.22 -7.09
C ASP A 6 -35.32 13.16 -7.89
N VAL A 7 -34.49 13.61 -8.84
CA VAL A 7 -33.55 12.73 -9.54
C VAL A 7 -32.41 12.47 -8.56
N SER A 8 -32.60 11.49 -7.69
CA SER A 8 -31.52 10.96 -6.86
C SER A 8 -30.40 10.49 -7.78
N ALA A 9 -29.24 11.15 -7.71
CA ALA A 9 -28.03 10.67 -8.35
C ALA A 9 -27.81 9.19 -7.97
N PRO A 10 -27.39 8.31 -8.91
CA PRO A 10 -27.10 6.93 -8.59
C PRO A 10 -26.11 6.89 -7.42
N ALA A 11 -26.40 6.08 -6.41
CA ALA A 11 -25.50 5.90 -5.27
C ALA A 11 -24.12 5.53 -5.80
N ALA A 12 -23.14 6.43 -5.63
CA ALA A 12 -21.80 6.24 -6.14
C ALA A 12 -21.25 4.88 -5.66
N THR A 13 -21.07 3.96 -6.61
CA THR A 13 -20.37 2.70 -6.39
C THR A 13 -18.89 3.02 -6.17
N SER A 14 -18.28 2.46 -5.13
CA SER A 14 -16.86 2.67 -4.88
C SER A 14 -16.00 2.24 -6.06
N ASP A 15 -14.89 2.95 -6.29
CA ASP A 15 -13.87 2.62 -7.26
C ASP A 15 -12.80 1.65 -6.73
N VAL A 16 -12.94 1.17 -5.48
CA VAL A 16 -12.02 0.21 -4.86
C VAL A 16 -12.63 -1.18 -4.87
N LEU A 17 -12.02 -2.10 -5.63
CA LEU A 17 -12.39 -3.51 -5.58
C LEU A 17 -11.78 -4.17 -4.34
N VAL A 18 -12.62 -4.51 -3.35
CA VAL A 18 -12.17 -5.27 -2.18
C VAL A 18 -12.39 -6.76 -2.41
N LYS A 19 -11.33 -7.57 -2.31
CA LYS A 19 -11.43 -9.03 -2.49
C LYS A 19 -10.43 -9.80 -1.62
N LEU A 20 -10.67 -11.10 -1.49
CA LEU A 20 -9.68 -12.06 -0.99
C LEU A 20 -9.04 -12.77 -2.18
N ASP A 21 -7.79 -13.20 -2.02
CA ASP A 21 -7.06 -13.92 -3.05
C ASP A 21 -6.18 -15.01 -2.42
N ASP A 22 -6.38 -16.26 -2.82
CA ASP A 22 -5.63 -17.39 -2.27
C ASP A 22 -4.15 -17.39 -2.67
N ARG A 23 -3.78 -16.68 -3.76
CA ARG A 23 -2.37 -16.45 -4.12
C ARG A 23 -1.67 -15.54 -3.12
N VAL A 24 -2.41 -14.55 -2.60
CA VAL A 24 -1.92 -13.70 -1.49
C VAL A 24 -1.81 -14.53 -0.22
N ARG A 25 -2.84 -15.33 0.11
CA ARG A 25 -2.79 -16.21 1.29
C ARG A 25 -1.63 -17.20 1.24
N LEU A 26 -1.29 -17.72 0.06
CA LEU A 26 -0.13 -18.61 -0.14
C LEU A 26 1.15 -17.96 0.39
N ILE A 27 1.51 -16.79 -0.12
CA ILE A 27 2.76 -16.12 0.28
C ILE A 27 2.69 -15.67 1.74
N SER A 28 1.56 -15.11 2.19
CA SER A 28 1.39 -14.72 3.59
C SER A 28 1.57 -15.89 4.55
N THR A 29 1.09 -17.08 4.16
CA THR A 29 1.21 -18.33 4.91
C THR A 29 2.66 -18.83 4.90
N MET A 30 3.34 -18.80 3.75
CA MET A 30 4.75 -19.16 3.66
C MET A 30 5.64 -18.27 4.52
N LEU A 31 5.43 -16.95 4.50
CA LEU A 31 6.18 -16.01 5.34
C LEU A 31 6.05 -16.39 6.83
N ALA A 32 4.90 -16.90 7.28
CA ALA A 32 4.69 -17.34 8.66
C ALA A 32 5.64 -18.48 9.11
N ALA A 33 6.16 -19.28 8.17
CA ALA A 33 7.08 -20.39 8.42
C ALA A 33 8.57 -20.04 8.22
N THR A 34 8.87 -18.79 7.83
CA THR A 34 10.24 -18.26 7.70
C THR A 34 10.66 -17.48 8.96
N ASP A 35 11.83 -16.85 8.95
CA ASP A 35 12.26 -15.90 9.98
C ASP A 35 11.65 -14.49 9.81
N PHE A 36 10.86 -14.27 8.75
CA PHE A 36 10.20 -12.99 8.48
C PHE A 36 9.38 -12.47 9.67
N PRO A 37 8.57 -13.29 10.38
CA PRO A 37 7.78 -12.83 11.54
C PRO A 37 8.66 -12.23 12.63
N ASP A 38 9.80 -12.85 12.92
CA ASP A 38 10.70 -12.41 13.99
C ASP A 38 11.43 -11.12 13.57
N LYS A 39 11.90 -11.05 12.31
CA LYS A 39 12.46 -9.81 11.73
C LYS A 39 11.43 -8.68 11.71
N ALA A 40 10.14 -8.97 11.46
CA ALA A 40 9.07 -7.98 11.50
C ALA A 40 8.85 -7.41 12.91
N GLN A 41 8.84 -8.27 13.92
CA GLN A 41 8.74 -7.85 15.32
C GLN A 41 9.97 -7.06 15.78
N GLN A 42 11.18 -7.40 15.30
CA GLN A 42 12.39 -6.60 15.57
C GLN A 42 12.31 -5.20 14.96
N ARG A 43 11.77 -5.06 13.75
CA ARG A 43 11.60 -3.74 13.10
C ARG A 43 10.55 -2.89 13.80
N LYS A 44 9.42 -3.50 14.16
CA LYS A 44 8.27 -2.81 14.75
C LYS A 44 7.55 -3.77 15.69
N PRO A 45 7.79 -3.73 17.01
CA PRO A 45 7.06 -4.56 17.96
C PRO A 45 5.56 -4.22 17.97
N HIS A 46 4.70 -5.24 17.86
CA HIS A 46 3.23 -5.08 17.88
C HIS A 46 2.52 -6.41 18.14
N GLY A 47 1.31 -6.35 18.70
CA GLY A 47 0.42 -7.50 18.76
C GLY A 47 0.03 -8.00 17.36
N THR A 48 0.23 -9.30 17.11
CA THR A 48 -0.13 -9.94 15.83
C THR A 48 -1.61 -10.34 15.81
N HIS A 49 -2.17 -10.60 14.62
CA HIS A 49 -3.52 -11.15 14.53
C HIS A 49 -3.53 -12.62 15.00
N ALA A 50 -4.65 -13.08 15.57
CA ALA A 50 -4.80 -14.45 16.05
C ALA A 50 -4.56 -15.48 14.95
N HIS A 51 -5.06 -15.20 13.74
CA HIS A 51 -4.84 -16.04 12.56
C HIS A 51 -3.35 -16.16 12.19
N SER A 52 -2.56 -15.08 12.28
CA SER A 52 -1.13 -15.13 11.95
C SER A 52 -0.37 -16.02 12.94
N ARG A 53 -0.71 -15.95 14.23
CA ARG A 53 -0.15 -16.84 15.26
C ARG A 53 -0.57 -18.29 15.06
N ALA A 54 -1.86 -18.52 14.76
CA ALA A 54 -2.39 -19.85 14.49
C ALA A 54 -1.73 -20.48 13.27
N THR A 55 -1.49 -19.69 12.21
CA THR A 55 -0.78 -20.13 11.00
C THR A 55 0.67 -20.50 11.30
N ARG A 56 1.40 -19.68 12.08
CA ARG A 56 2.77 -20.03 12.51
C ARG A 56 2.80 -21.34 13.30
N LYS A 57 1.85 -21.54 14.21
CA LYS A 57 1.71 -22.79 14.97
C LYS A 57 1.40 -23.98 14.06
N TYR A 58 0.48 -23.80 13.12
CA TYR A 58 0.08 -24.82 12.16
C TYR A 58 1.26 -25.29 11.30
N LEU A 59 2.12 -24.37 10.87
CA LEU A 59 3.26 -24.67 10.01
C LEU A 59 4.54 -25.09 10.74
N ASN A 60 4.51 -25.25 12.07
CA ASN A 60 5.71 -25.51 12.86
C ASN A 60 6.50 -26.74 12.37
N GLU A 61 5.78 -27.80 11.98
CA GLU A 61 6.36 -29.05 11.45
C GLU A 61 6.86 -28.92 10.00
N HIS A 62 6.45 -27.87 9.30
CA HIS A 62 6.80 -27.63 7.89
C HIS A 62 7.90 -26.58 7.70
N THR A 63 8.49 -26.03 8.76
CA THR A 63 9.55 -25.01 8.69
C THR A 63 10.79 -25.48 7.92
N GLN A 64 11.03 -26.79 7.84
CA GLN A 64 12.14 -27.39 7.10
C GLN A 64 11.79 -27.82 5.68
N HIS A 65 10.56 -27.58 5.23
CA HIS A 65 10.10 -27.95 3.89
C HIS A 65 10.96 -27.26 2.81
N PRO A 66 11.32 -27.93 1.70
CA PRO A 66 12.14 -27.34 0.63
C PRO A 66 11.67 -25.96 0.16
N ALA A 67 10.36 -25.79 -0.04
CA ALA A 67 9.76 -24.51 -0.41
C ALA A 67 10.05 -23.39 0.61
N ILE A 68 9.90 -23.68 1.91
CA ILE A 68 10.14 -22.68 2.98
C ILE A 68 11.62 -22.31 3.04
N ARG A 69 12.53 -23.29 2.93
CA ARG A 69 13.97 -23.02 2.86
C ARG A 69 14.35 -22.20 1.63
N ALA A 70 13.75 -22.48 0.47
CA ALA A 70 13.98 -21.70 -0.74
C ALA A 70 13.45 -20.26 -0.60
N THR A 71 12.26 -20.07 -0.01
CA THR A 71 11.73 -18.73 0.30
C THR A 71 12.63 -18.00 1.30
N GLN A 72 13.10 -18.66 2.35
CA GLN A 72 14.05 -18.09 3.31
C GLN A 72 15.34 -17.63 2.60
N ALA A 73 15.90 -18.47 1.72
CA ALA A 73 17.09 -18.11 0.96
C ALA A 73 16.86 -16.88 0.06
N LEU A 74 15.67 -16.75 -0.55
CA LEU A 74 15.30 -15.56 -1.31
C LEU A 74 15.23 -14.31 -0.42
N LEU A 75 14.65 -14.42 0.78
CA LEU A 75 14.57 -13.32 1.75
C LEU A 75 15.97 -12.90 2.23
N ASP A 76 16.85 -13.86 2.51
CA ASP A 76 18.23 -13.61 2.96
C ASP A 76 19.09 -12.96 1.88
N GLN A 77 18.79 -13.23 0.60
CA GLN A 77 19.37 -12.54 -0.56
C GLN A 77 18.80 -11.13 -0.79
N GLY A 78 17.85 -10.69 0.03
CA GLY A 78 17.21 -9.39 -0.10
C GLY A 78 16.17 -9.32 -1.21
N THR A 79 15.62 -10.46 -1.66
CA THR A 79 14.51 -10.46 -2.61
C THR A 79 13.32 -9.69 -2.02
N PRO A 80 12.81 -8.65 -2.70
CA PRO A 80 11.65 -7.92 -2.21
C PRO A 80 10.43 -8.84 -2.06
N ILE A 81 9.69 -8.71 -0.97
CA ILE A 81 8.48 -9.51 -0.75
C ILE A 81 7.40 -9.17 -1.78
N GLU A 82 7.38 -7.95 -2.30
CA GLU A 82 6.58 -7.51 -3.45
C GLU A 82 6.82 -8.42 -4.67
N ALA A 83 8.05 -8.87 -4.90
CA ALA A 83 8.38 -9.78 -6.00
C ALA A 83 7.79 -11.18 -5.77
N LEU A 84 7.75 -11.66 -4.52
CA LEU A 84 7.12 -12.94 -4.16
C LEU A 84 5.60 -12.87 -4.33
N PHE A 85 4.95 -11.81 -3.86
CA PHE A 85 3.52 -11.59 -4.08
C PHE A 85 3.20 -11.43 -5.57
N THR A 86 4.02 -10.69 -6.32
CA THR A 86 3.84 -10.54 -7.78
C THR A 86 4.00 -11.87 -8.52
N LEU A 87 4.97 -12.71 -8.13
CA LEU A 87 5.11 -14.08 -8.65
C LEU A 87 3.84 -14.89 -8.36
N ALA A 88 3.34 -14.83 -7.13
CA ALA A 88 2.14 -15.58 -6.74
C ALA A 88 0.91 -15.18 -7.54
N MET A 89 0.74 -13.90 -7.86
CA MET A 89 -0.36 -13.43 -8.70
C MET A 89 -0.36 -14.08 -10.10
N ARG A 90 0.80 -14.56 -10.57
CA ARG A 90 0.92 -15.26 -11.86
C ARG A 90 0.71 -16.77 -11.77
N LEU A 91 0.42 -17.32 -10.58
CA LEU A 91 0.21 -18.75 -10.38
C LEU A 91 -1.26 -19.13 -10.58
N ASN A 92 -1.46 -20.28 -11.22
CA ASN A 92 -2.72 -21.01 -11.22
C ASN A 92 -2.70 -22.03 -10.08
N LEU A 93 -3.58 -21.86 -9.10
CA LEU A 93 -3.78 -22.82 -8.02
C LEU A 93 -4.77 -23.91 -8.46
N PRO A 94 -4.62 -25.16 -7.97
CA PRO A 94 -3.60 -25.62 -7.03
C PRO A 94 -2.27 -26.06 -7.67
N ASP A 95 -2.18 -26.09 -9.00
CA ASP A 95 -1.07 -26.73 -9.73
C ASP A 95 0.26 -25.94 -9.68
N MET A 96 0.25 -24.69 -9.20
CA MET A 96 1.39 -23.76 -9.15
C MET A 96 2.04 -23.50 -10.51
N ARG A 97 1.23 -23.52 -11.58
CA ARG A 97 1.69 -23.21 -12.95
C ARG A 97 1.68 -21.70 -13.19
N LEU A 98 2.72 -21.19 -13.83
CA LEU A 98 2.79 -19.77 -14.20
C LEU A 98 1.97 -19.45 -15.46
N THR A 99 1.36 -18.27 -15.46
CA THR A 99 0.95 -17.57 -16.66
C THR A 99 2.17 -16.81 -17.21
N GLY A 100 2.84 -17.41 -18.20
CA GLY A 100 4.04 -16.86 -18.85
C GLY A 100 5.37 -17.30 -18.25
N GLU A 101 6.44 -16.57 -18.58
CA GLU A 101 7.82 -16.99 -18.26
C GLU A 101 8.18 -16.82 -16.78
N ALA A 102 8.96 -17.77 -16.26
CA ALA A 102 9.54 -17.68 -14.93
C ALA A 102 10.47 -16.48 -14.81
N PRO A 103 10.40 -15.69 -13.71
CA PRO A 103 11.38 -14.63 -13.48
C PRO A 103 12.79 -15.20 -13.35
N ALA A 104 13.79 -14.47 -13.87
CA ALA A 104 15.19 -14.91 -13.84
C ALA A 104 15.76 -15.12 -12.43
N TRP A 105 15.20 -14.45 -11.41
CA TRP A 105 15.59 -14.60 -10.02
C TRP A 105 14.98 -15.84 -9.33
N MET A 106 14.00 -16.50 -9.95
CA MET A 106 13.30 -17.63 -9.34
C MET A 106 14.18 -18.89 -9.36
N PRO A 107 14.38 -19.59 -8.22
CA PRO A 107 15.18 -20.81 -8.18
C PRO A 107 14.58 -21.92 -9.06
N SER A 108 15.45 -22.76 -9.62
CA SER A 108 15.01 -23.95 -10.36
C SER A 108 14.23 -24.91 -9.45
N GLY A 109 13.13 -25.46 -9.96
CA GLY A 109 12.25 -26.37 -9.22
C GLY A 109 11.39 -25.70 -8.14
N TYR A 110 11.46 -24.37 -7.96
CA TYR A 110 10.72 -23.67 -6.90
C TYR A 110 9.20 -23.89 -6.99
N LEU A 111 8.63 -23.90 -8.20
CA LEU A 111 7.19 -24.13 -8.40
C LEU A 111 6.74 -25.54 -7.99
N ASP A 112 7.56 -26.56 -8.26
CA ASP A 112 7.27 -27.92 -7.84
C ASP A 112 7.33 -28.04 -6.31
N GLN A 113 8.30 -27.38 -5.68
CA GLN A 113 8.40 -27.28 -4.22
C GLN A 113 7.19 -26.55 -3.62
N LEU A 114 6.72 -25.47 -4.26
CA LEU A 114 5.51 -24.75 -3.83
C LEU A 114 4.28 -25.64 -3.88
N ARG A 115 4.11 -26.41 -4.97
CA ARG A 115 2.99 -27.35 -5.12
C ARG A 115 3.06 -28.43 -4.03
N ASP A 116 4.23 -29.02 -3.84
CA ASP A 116 4.47 -30.04 -2.81
C ASP A 116 4.16 -29.49 -1.40
N PHE A 117 4.58 -28.26 -1.09
CA PHE A 117 4.26 -27.60 0.16
C PHE A 117 2.75 -27.37 0.33
N TYR A 118 2.10 -26.87 -0.71
CA TYR A 118 0.66 -26.58 -0.70
C TYR A 118 -0.16 -27.83 -0.35
N THR A 119 0.21 -28.97 -0.92
CA THR A 119 -0.45 -30.25 -0.67
C THR A 119 -0.04 -30.85 0.68
N THR A 120 1.25 -30.92 0.99
CA THR A 120 1.77 -31.56 2.20
C THR A 120 1.34 -30.84 3.47
N ALA A 121 1.24 -29.52 3.43
CA ALA A 121 0.77 -28.71 4.54
C ALA A 121 -0.75 -28.45 4.49
N ASP A 122 -1.52 -29.14 3.62
CA ASP A 122 -2.97 -28.98 3.45
C ASP A 122 -3.45 -27.51 3.55
N LEU A 123 -2.83 -26.62 2.78
CA LEU A 123 -3.07 -25.18 2.92
C LEU A 123 -4.53 -24.82 2.60
N GLU A 124 -5.13 -25.52 1.63
CA GLU A 124 -6.54 -25.34 1.30
C GLU A 124 -7.46 -25.72 2.48
N GLY A 125 -7.20 -26.87 3.13
CA GLY A 125 -7.92 -27.30 4.32
C GLY A 125 -7.75 -26.31 5.48
N TRP A 126 -6.54 -25.80 5.69
CA TRP A 126 -6.25 -24.76 6.68
C TRP A 126 -7.06 -23.47 6.42
N TRP A 127 -7.03 -22.94 5.21
CA TRP A 127 -7.76 -21.71 4.88
C TRP A 127 -9.26 -21.90 4.94
N ARG A 128 -9.76 -23.09 4.61
CA ARG A 128 -11.18 -23.44 4.77
C ARG A 128 -11.60 -23.44 6.23
N LYS A 129 -10.77 -24.00 7.12
CA LYS A 129 -10.99 -23.98 8.58
C LYS A 129 -10.99 -22.57 9.14
N GLU A 130 -10.13 -21.71 8.63
CA GLU A 130 -9.97 -20.30 9.05
C GLU A 130 -10.85 -19.33 8.23
N ARG A 131 -11.77 -19.83 7.40
CA ARG A 131 -12.57 -18.98 6.48
C ARG A 131 -13.30 -17.85 7.20
N MET A 132 -13.89 -18.14 8.36
CA MET A 132 -14.70 -17.17 9.11
C MET A 132 -13.92 -15.90 9.46
N VAL A 133 -12.65 -16.00 9.87
CA VAL A 133 -11.86 -14.82 10.23
C VAL A 133 -11.44 -14.00 9.01
N TRP A 134 -11.21 -14.66 7.87
CA TRP A 134 -10.92 -13.99 6.61
C TRP A 134 -12.14 -13.29 6.02
N ASP A 135 -13.30 -13.94 6.05
CA ASP A 135 -14.57 -13.34 5.62
C ASP A 135 -14.93 -12.14 6.48
N LYS A 136 -14.62 -12.19 7.79
CA LYS A 136 -14.77 -11.05 8.68
C LYS A 136 -13.93 -9.86 8.19
N ALA A 137 -12.63 -10.06 7.95
CA ALA A 137 -11.73 -9.01 7.46
C ALA A 137 -12.16 -8.43 6.10
N LEU A 138 -12.65 -9.29 5.20
CA LEU A 138 -13.25 -8.85 3.93
C LEU A 138 -14.45 -7.95 4.17
N ASN A 139 -15.39 -8.37 5.03
CA ASN A 139 -16.60 -7.60 5.32
C ASN A 139 -16.31 -6.27 6.03
N GLU A 140 -15.34 -6.25 6.96
CA GLU A 140 -14.85 -5.01 7.58
C GLU A 140 -14.28 -4.06 6.50
N SER A 141 -13.42 -4.56 5.62
CA SER A 141 -12.84 -3.75 4.53
C SER A 141 -13.89 -3.24 3.54
N LEU A 142 -14.87 -4.07 3.17
CA LEU A 142 -15.99 -3.67 2.31
C LEU A 142 -16.81 -2.52 2.91
N ARG A 143 -16.96 -2.49 4.24
CA ARG A 143 -17.65 -1.38 4.92
C ARG A 143 -16.85 -0.09 4.84
N VAL A 144 -15.54 -0.15 5.05
CA VAL A 144 -14.63 1.01 4.93
C VAL A 144 -14.70 1.60 3.52
N PHE A 145 -14.55 0.77 2.49
CA PHE A 145 -14.42 1.26 1.12
C PHE A 145 -15.75 1.54 0.43
N LYS A 146 -16.91 1.27 1.05
CA LYS A 146 -18.24 1.34 0.41
C LYS A 146 -18.54 2.62 -0.38
N ARG A 147 -17.95 3.76 0.02
CA ARG A 147 -18.20 5.09 -0.58
C ARG A 147 -16.91 5.84 -0.95
N VAL A 148 -15.84 5.09 -1.17
CA VAL A 148 -14.55 5.66 -1.58
C VAL A 148 -14.53 5.88 -3.08
N ASP A 149 -14.03 7.05 -3.48
CA ASP A 149 -13.71 7.41 -4.86
C ASP A 149 -12.27 7.98 -4.91
N PHE A 150 -11.29 7.08 -4.94
CA PHE A 150 -9.87 7.48 -5.04
C PHE A 150 -9.50 7.95 -6.44
N HIS A 151 -10.11 7.38 -7.47
CA HIS A 151 -9.87 7.66 -8.87
C HIS A 151 -10.14 9.13 -9.15
N THR A 152 -11.36 9.63 -8.85
CA THR A 152 -11.69 11.04 -9.06
C THR A 152 -10.79 11.96 -8.25
N PHE A 153 -10.39 11.54 -7.05
CA PHE A 153 -9.49 12.32 -6.20
C PHE A 153 -8.06 12.40 -6.73
N LEU A 154 -7.52 11.31 -7.29
CA LEU A 154 -6.14 11.22 -7.79
C LEU A 154 -5.99 11.70 -9.24
N LEU A 155 -7.04 11.62 -10.05
CA LEU A 155 -7.02 11.97 -11.47
C LEU A 155 -6.44 13.37 -11.75
N PRO A 156 -6.73 14.43 -10.95
CA PRO A 156 -6.12 15.74 -11.13
C PRO A 156 -4.58 15.76 -11.00
N PHE A 157 -3.96 14.74 -10.41
CA PHE A 157 -2.51 14.66 -10.27
C PHE A 157 -1.83 13.87 -11.38
N VAL A 158 -2.46 12.80 -11.86
CA VAL A 158 -1.81 11.83 -12.77
C VAL A 158 -2.39 11.81 -14.19
N ASP A 159 -3.36 12.70 -14.45
CA ASP A 159 -4.03 12.96 -15.74
C ASP A 159 -4.89 11.81 -16.29
N GLU A 160 -4.40 10.57 -16.22
CA GLU A 160 -5.08 9.37 -16.69
C GLU A 160 -4.84 8.21 -15.72
N ILE A 161 -5.90 7.46 -15.42
CA ILE A 161 -5.83 6.22 -14.67
C ILE A 161 -6.61 5.17 -15.45
N LYS A 162 -5.93 4.11 -15.89
CA LYS A 162 -6.53 3.03 -16.69
C LYS A 162 -6.72 1.76 -15.89
N GLU A 163 -5.94 1.62 -14.83
CA GLU A 163 -5.90 0.44 -13.98
C GLU A 163 -7.05 0.43 -12.98
N GLU A 164 -7.54 -0.76 -12.67
CA GLU A 164 -8.46 -0.99 -11.56
C GLU A 164 -7.66 -1.05 -10.25
N PHE A 165 -8.16 -0.37 -9.21
CA PHE A 165 -7.55 -0.44 -7.89
C PHE A 165 -8.20 -1.54 -7.03
N VAL A 166 -7.36 -2.41 -6.48
CA VAL A 166 -7.78 -3.57 -5.70
C VAL A 166 -7.20 -3.50 -4.31
N PHE A 167 -8.04 -3.66 -3.29
CA PHE A 167 -7.64 -3.80 -1.90
C PHE A 167 -7.85 -5.24 -1.43
N ILE A 168 -6.80 -5.85 -0.88
CA ILE A 168 -6.81 -7.20 -0.31
C ILE A 168 -6.47 -7.10 1.17
N PRO A 169 -7.43 -7.29 2.08
CA PRO A 169 -7.11 -7.37 3.51
C PRO A 169 -6.28 -8.61 3.79
N ASN A 170 -5.20 -8.46 4.56
CA ASN A 170 -4.28 -9.54 4.91
C ASN A 170 -4.13 -9.66 6.43
N ILE A 171 -4.86 -10.57 7.05
CA ILE A 171 -4.75 -10.87 8.49
C ILE A 171 -3.61 -11.84 8.83
N SER A 172 -2.71 -12.08 7.87
CA SER A 172 -1.49 -12.88 8.02
C SER A 172 -0.26 -12.01 7.73
N PHE A 173 0.91 -12.60 7.46
CA PHE A 173 2.14 -11.83 7.22
C PHE A 173 2.15 -11.22 5.80
N PRO A 174 2.80 -10.06 5.58
CA PRO A 174 3.43 -9.20 6.57
C PRO A 174 2.40 -8.49 7.46
N THR A 175 2.70 -8.40 8.75
CA THR A 175 1.85 -7.70 9.74
C THR A 175 2.33 -6.27 10.00
N ASP A 176 3.56 -5.94 9.57
CA ASP A 176 4.22 -4.67 9.88
C ASP A 176 4.11 -3.59 8.81
N ARG A 177 3.69 -3.97 7.59
CA ARG A 177 3.62 -3.09 6.43
C ARG A 177 2.61 -3.55 5.39
N GLU A 178 2.09 -2.61 4.65
CA GLU A 178 1.36 -2.78 3.40
C GLU A 178 2.28 -3.16 2.23
N ILE A 179 1.72 -3.81 1.20
CA ILE A 179 2.40 -4.23 -0.02
C ILE A 179 1.63 -3.68 -1.23
N GLY A 180 2.34 -3.01 -2.14
CA GLY A 180 1.79 -2.55 -3.42
C GLY A 180 2.39 -3.32 -4.57
N ILE A 181 1.55 -3.95 -5.40
CA ILE A 181 1.98 -4.66 -6.61
C ILE A 181 1.11 -4.30 -7.80
N ARG A 182 1.71 -4.35 -9.00
CA ARG A 182 1.00 -4.23 -10.27
C ARG A 182 0.89 -5.61 -10.91
N HIS A 183 -0.31 -5.99 -11.31
CA HIS A 183 -0.57 -7.26 -12.00
C HIS A 183 -1.64 -7.07 -13.06
N GLU A 184 -1.31 -7.36 -14.32
CA GLU A 184 -2.19 -7.09 -15.46
C GLU A 184 -2.66 -5.62 -15.46
N ASN A 185 -3.97 -5.37 -15.53
CA ASN A 185 -4.57 -4.04 -15.44
C ASN A 185 -4.97 -3.65 -14.00
N GLN A 186 -4.39 -4.30 -12.97
CA GLN A 186 -4.71 -4.05 -11.57
C GLN A 186 -3.53 -3.44 -10.81
N LEU A 187 -3.85 -2.45 -9.96
CA LEU A 187 -2.99 -1.93 -8.91
C LEU A 187 -3.50 -2.46 -7.58
N ILE A 188 -2.70 -3.31 -6.93
CA ILE A 188 -3.16 -4.11 -5.79
C ILE A 188 -2.45 -3.62 -4.53
N CYS A 189 -3.24 -3.25 -3.52
CA CYS A 189 -2.80 -3.01 -2.15
C CYS A 189 -3.16 -4.23 -1.28
N ILE A 190 -2.14 -4.86 -0.69
CA ILE A 190 -2.31 -5.93 0.30
C ILE A 190 -1.92 -5.34 1.65
N ALA A 191 -2.88 -5.18 2.55
CA ALA A 191 -2.64 -4.41 3.78
C ALA A 191 -3.02 -5.21 5.04
N PRO A 192 -2.18 -5.19 6.09
CA PRO A 192 -2.56 -5.72 7.39
C PRO A 192 -3.58 -4.82 8.09
N PRO A 193 -4.34 -5.37 9.06
CA PRO A 193 -5.24 -4.57 9.88
C PRO A 193 -4.47 -3.52 10.69
N PRO A 194 -5.15 -2.46 11.17
CA PRO A 194 -4.52 -1.44 11.99
C PRO A 194 -3.88 -2.03 13.26
N MET A 195 -2.64 -1.65 13.53
CA MET A 195 -1.96 -2.09 14.75
C MET A 195 -2.63 -1.51 15.99
N ALA A 196 -2.80 -2.33 17.01
CA ALA A 196 -3.23 -1.87 18.32
C ALA A 196 -2.04 -1.52 19.21
N TRP A 197 -2.35 -0.88 20.34
CA TRP A 197 -1.34 -0.44 21.30
C TRP A 197 -0.82 -1.63 22.12
N GLY A 198 0.50 -1.71 22.26
CA GLY A 198 1.18 -2.77 23.00
C GLY A 198 0.98 -4.16 22.37
N ASP A 199 0.67 -5.14 23.21
CA ASP A 199 0.49 -6.54 22.81
C ASP A 199 -0.96 -6.89 22.42
N SER A 200 -1.84 -5.89 22.36
CA SER A 200 -3.24 -6.08 21.97
C SER A 200 -3.33 -6.59 20.52
N PRO A 201 -4.30 -7.48 20.21
CA PRO A 201 -4.52 -7.86 18.82
C PRO A 201 -4.85 -6.63 17.98
N PRO A 202 -4.52 -6.64 16.67
CA PRO A 202 -4.80 -5.51 15.80
C PRO A 202 -6.30 -5.21 15.75
N TRP A 203 -6.62 -3.93 15.54
CA TRP A 203 -8.00 -3.47 15.43
C TRP A 203 -8.68 -4.06 14.18
N PRO A 204 -10.01 -4.20 14.18
CA PRO A 204 -10.79 -4.40 12.95
C PRO A 204 -10.47 -3.34 11.88
N TYR A 205 -10.63 -3.68 10.60
CA TYR A 205 -10.40 -2.70 9.53
C TYR A 205 -11.38 -1.51 9.57
N ASP A 206 -12.58 -1.75 10.09
CA ASP A 206 -13.69 -0.80 10.21
C ASP A 206 -13.83 -0.20 11.62
N GLU A 207 -12.79 -0.31 12.46
CA GLU A 207 -12.75 0.35 13.75
C GLU A 207 -12.90 1.87 13.56
N GLU A 208 -13.97 2.45 14.10
CA GLU A 208 -14.34 3.85 13.91
C GLU A 208 -13.20 4.80 14.30
N THR A 209 -12.50 4.47 15.39
CA THR A 209 -11.39 5.28 15.92
C THR A 209 -10.10 5.15 15.12
N ASN A 210 -10.05 4.27 14.12
CA ASN A 210 -8.86 3.99 13.32
C ASN A 210 -9.13 3.77 11.82
N LEU A 211 -10.28 4.26 11.32
CA LEU A 211 -10.64 4.17 9.89
C LEU A 211 -9.56 4.79 8.98
N MET A 212 -8.88 5.82 9.48
CA MET A 212 -7.75 6.47 8.80
C MET A 212 -6.69 5.47 8.31
N HIS A 213 -6.40 4.41 9.06
CA HIS A 213 -5.35 3.44 8.69
C HIS A 213 -5.64 2.74 7.37
N SER A 214 -6.88 2.31 7.16
CA SER A 214 -7.31 1.61 5.95
C SER A 214 -7.26 2.53 4.73
N TYR A 215 -7.78 3.77 4.86
CA TYR A 215 -7.68 4.78 3.79
C TYR A 215 -6.22 5.13 3.47
N ARG A 216 -5.39 5.39 4.50
CA ARG A 216 -3.97 5.67 4.34
C ARG A 216 -3.28 4.54 3.59
N SER A 217 -3.44 3.30 4.04
CA SER A 217 -2.73 2.14 3.46
C SER A 217 -3.10 1.95 1.99
N ALA A 218 -4.39 2.06 1.66
CA ALA A 218 -4.87 1.97 0.29
C ALA A 218 -4.34 3.12 -0.59
N LEU A 219 -4.54 4.36 -0.15
CA LEU A 219 -4.21 5.56 -0.93
C LEU A 219 -2.70 5.76 -1.10
N VAL A 220 -1.89 5.40 -0.10
CA VAL A 220 -0.42 5.39 -0.23
C VAL A 220 0.01 4.44 -1.35
N GLN A 221 -0.50 3.20 -1.36
CA GLN A 221 -0.08 2.23 -2.36
C GLN A 221 -0.62 2.58 -3.75
N TYR A 222 -1.87 3.02 -3.84
CA TYR A 222 -2.44 3.45 -5.12
C TYR A 222 -1.67 4.63 -5.71
N GLY A 223 -1.50 5.70 -4.93
CA GLY A 223 -0.77 6.90 -5.33
C GLY A 223 0.69 6.61 -5.67
N ARG A 224 1.37 5.75 -4.89
CA ARG A 224 2.76 5.36 -5.14
C ARG A 224 2.90 4.64 -6.49
N MET A 225 2.04 3.68 -6.78
CA MET A 225 2.11 2.91 -8.02
C MET A 225 1.78 3.75 -9.25
N LEU A 226 0.79 4.64 -9.16
CA LEU A 226 0.48 5.60 -10.22
C LEU A 226 1.65 6.56 -10.45
N LEU A 227 2.21 7.11 -9.36
CA LEU A 227 3.25 8.11 -9.45
C LEU A 227 4.56 7.51 -9.99
N HIS A 228 4.96 6.31 -9.56
CA HIS A 228 6.12 5.66 -10.14
C HIS A 228 5.95 5.39 -11.64
N ALA A 229 4.76 5.00 -12.10
CA ALA A 229 4.51 4.80 -13.52
C ALA A 229 4.64 6.13 -14.30
N MET A 230 4.02 7.20 -13.78
CA MET A 230 4.11 8.54 -14.36
C MET A 230 5.56 9.05 -14.43
N LEU A 231 6.33 8.93 -13.36
CA LEU A 231 7.73 9.37 -13.31
C LEU A 231 8.60 8.59 -14.30
N ARG A 232 8.43 7.26 -14.39
CA ARG A 232 9.16 6.44 -15.35
C ARG A 232 8.82 6.78 -16.80
N ALA A 233 7.55 7.02 -17.10
CA ALA A 233 7.11 7.42 -18.44
C ALA A 233 7.65 8.80 -18.87
N ASN A 234 8.09 9.62 -17.92
CA ASN A 234 8.56 10.99 -18.16
C ASN A 234 10.00 11.20 -17.66
N ALA A 235 10.87 10.19 -17.78
CA ALA A 235 12.20 10.18 -17.20
C ALA A 235 13.06 11.41 -17.58
N ASN A 236 12.91 11.94 -18.80
CA ASN A 236 13.67 13.11 -19.25
C ASN A 236 13.29 14.38 -18.47
N GLN A 237 12.00 14.63 -18.27
CA GLN A 237 11.50 15.77 -17.50
C GLN A 237 11.78 15.61 -16.01
N VAL A 238 11.70 14.39 -15.48
CA VAL A 238 12.05 14.09 -14.09
C VAL A 238 13.54 14.41 -13.85
N LYS A 239 14.42 14.07 -14.80
CA LYS A 239 15.86 14.35 -14.69
C LYS A 239 16.14 15.85 -14.45
N GLU A 240 15.46 16.75 -15.14
CA GLU A 240 15.59 18.21 -14.91
C GLU A 240 15.19 18.58 -13.47
N ALA A 241 14.09 18.01 -12.95
CA ALA A 241 13.66 18.27 -11.59
C ALA A 241 14.68 17.79 -10.54
N THR A 242 15.43 16.72 -10.82
CA THR A 242 16.47 16.20 -9.92
C THR A 242 17.68 17.12 -9.75
N GLU A 243 17.89 18.10 -10.65
CA GLU A 243 18.98 19.08 -10.54
C GLU A 243 18.83 20.00 -9.32
N THR A 244 17.61 20.10 -8.77
CA THR A 244 17.34 20.88 -7.56
C THR A 244 16.96 19.98 -6.38
N GLU A 245 17.81 19.97 -5.35
CA GLU A 245 17.55 19.21 -4.13
C GLU A 245 16.27 19.64 -3.39
N LEU A 246 15.54 18.66 -2.86
CA LEU A 246 14.40 18.90 -1.99
C LEU A 246 14.86 19.44 -0.61
N PRO A 247 14.14 20.41 0.00
CA PRO A 247 14.52 21.03 1.27
C PRO A 247 14.23 20.17 2.52
N LEU A 248 14.73 18.93 2.51
CA LEU A 248 14.48 17.87 3.48
C LEU A 248 15.62 17.76 4.50
N ASN A 249 15.31 17.22 5.68
CA ASN A 249 16.30 16.94 6.72
C ASN A 249 17.10 15.66 6.41
N ASP A 250 18.24 15.48 7.07
CA ASP A 250 19.15 14.36 6.80
C ASP A 250 18.53 13.01 7.11
N GLN A 251 17.70 12.93 8.16
CA GLN A 251 16.98 11.71 8.52
C GLN A 251 16.08 11.22 7.36
N PHE A 252 15.32 12.13 6.74
CA PHE A 252 14.45 11.79 5.62
C PHE A 252 15.24 11.39 4.39
N ARG A 253 16.34 12.10 4.08
CA ARG A 253 17.23 11.74 2.96
C ARG A 253 17.90 10.38 3.17
N ALA A 254 18.22 10.01 4.41
CA ALA A 254 18.78 8.70 4.72
C ALA A 254 17.75 7.57 4.53
N GLN A 255 16.47 7.84 4.82
CA GLN A 255 15.39 6.87 4.61
C GLN A 255 15.01 6.73 3.14
N PHE A 256 15.06 7.83 2.38
CA PHE A 256 14.75 7.89 0.96
C PHE A 256 15.94 8.50 0.20
N PRO A 257 16.93 7.70 -0.22
CA PRO A 257 18.17 8.22 -0.80
C PRO A 257 18.00 8.87 -2.17
N ALA A 258 17.08 8.34 -3.00
CA ALA A 258 16.83 8.87 -4.33
C ALA A 258 15.83 10.04 -4.29
N TRP A 259 16.00 11.00 -5.21
CA TRP A 259 15.11 12.17 -5.31
C TRP A 259 13.68 11.75 -5.59
N GLU A 260 13.48 10.77 -6.47
CA GLU A 260 12.18 10.25 -6.85
C GLU A 260 11.48 9.60 -5.65
N ASP A 261 12.20 8.82 -4.85
CA ASP A 261 11.65 8.20 -3.64
C ASP A 261 11.25 9.26 -2.60
N GLN A 262 12.06 10.30 -2.45
CA GLN A 262 11.73 11.44 -1.59
C GLN A 262 10.46 12.15 -2.04
N PHE A 263 10.36 12.45 -3.34
CA PHE A 263 9.20 13.12 -3.89
C PHE A 263 7.94 12.26 -3.78
N VAL A 264 8.05 10.96 -4.09
CA VAL A 264 6.93 10.01 -3.98
C VAL A 264 6.42 9.94 -2.55
N GLU A 265 7.30 9.81 -1.55
CA GLU A 265 6.89 9.76 -0.14
C GLU A 265 6.18 11.05 0.31
N LEU A 266 6.72 12.22 -0.07
CA LEU A 266 6.10 13.51 0.22
C LEU A 266 4.72 13.62 -0.42
N PHE A 267 4.62 13.24 -1.69
CA PHE A 267 3.40 13.30 -2.47
C PHE A 267 2.31 12.42 -1.85
N VAL A 268 2.58 11.12 -1.68
CA VAL A 268 1.54 10.18 -1.20
C VAL A 268 1.08 10.53 0.21
N THR A 269 1.98 11.03 1.06
CA THR A 269 1.63 11.44 2.42
C THR A 269 0.77 12.71 2.41
N ALA A 270 1.10 13.69 1.58
CA ALA A 270 0.29 14.90 1.43
C ALA A 270 -1.09 14.62 0.80
N VAL A 271 -1.15 13.73 -0.18
CA VAL A 271 -2.40 13.28 -0.82
C VAL A 271 -3.30 12.56 0.19
N VAL A 272 -2.75 11.72 1.07
CA VAL A 272 -3.53 11.16 2.20
C VAL A 272 -4.08 12.25 3.10
N ALA A 273 -3.24 13.21 3.51
CA ALA A 273 -3.68 14.30 4.36
C ALA A 273 -4.84 15.09 3.73
N MET A 274 -4.70 15.44 2.44
CA MET A 274 -5.73 16.12 1.66
C MET A 274 -7.02 15.29 1.54
N TYR A 275 -6.89 13.98 1.33
CA TYR A 275 -8.04 13.08 1.23
C TYR A 275 -8.81 13.04 2.54
N LEU A 276 -8.12 12.82 3.66
CA LEU A 276 -8.74 12.74 5.00
C LEU A 276 -9.50 14.02 5.34
N GLU A 277 -8.96 15.19 5.00
CA GLU A 277 -9.63 16.47 5.18
C GLU A 277 -10.94 16.55 4.39
N SER A 278 -10.90 16.18 3.11
CA SER A 278 -12.04 16.29 2.19
C SER A 278 -13.11 15.22 2.38
N HIS A 279 -12.71 14.01 2.76
CA HIS A 279 -13.57 12.83 2.83
C HIS A 279 -14.08 12.56 4.25
N LEU A 280 -13.26 12.84 5.27
CA LEU A 280 -13.65 12.64 6.67
C LEU A 280 -13.94 13.97 7.35
N ASN A 281 -12.90 14.74 7.67
CA ASN A 281 -12.98 16.08 8.25
C ASN A 281 -11.58 16.66 8.55
N GLU A 282 -11.54 17.93 8.93
CA GLU A 282 -10.31 18.65 9.32
C GLU A 282 -9.60 18.06 10.55
N ALA A 283 -10.34 17.43 11.49
CA ALA A 283 -9.74 16.84 12.69
C ALA A 283 -8.90 15.60 12.35
N GLU A 284 -9.34 14.78 11.39
CA GLU A 284 -8.58 13.65 10.87
C GLU A 284 -7.30 14.11 10.16
N TYR A 285 -7.38 15.16 9.33
CA TYR A 285 -6.21 15.80 8.73
C TYR A 285 -5.19 16.27 9.78
N LYS A 286 -5.64 17.01 10.81
CA LYS A 286 -4.76 17.51 11.88
C LYS A 286 -4.13 16.37 12.67
N SER A 287 -4.90 15.33 12.97
CA SER A 287 -4.42 14.14 13.70
C SER A 287 -3.38 13.37 12.88
N PHE A 288 -3.64 13.16 11.59
CA PHE A 288 -2.71 12.53 10.67
C PHE A 288 -1.39 13.31 10.54
N VAL A 289 -1.47 14.62 10.29
CA VAL A 289 -0.28 15.49 10.18
C VAL A 289 0.54 15.48 11.47
N LEU A 290 -0.12 15.51 12.64
CA LEU A 290 0.55 15.41 13.93
C LEU A 290 1.25 14.06 14.11
N MET A 291 0.61 12.96 13.68
CA MET A 291 1.15 11.61 13.77
C MET A 291 2.37 11.44 12.85
N GLU A 292 2.28 11.84 11.58
CA GLU A 292 3.41 11.80 10.62
C GLU A 292 4.59 12.67 11.11
N ARG A 293 4.30 13.82 11.73
CA ARG A 293 5.32 14.66 12.35
C ARG A 293 6.01 13.97 13.53
N LYS A 294 5.26 13.40 14.47
CA LYS A 294 5.79 12.81 15.71
C LYS A 294 6.47 11.46 15.50
N VAL A 295 5.88 10.60 14.68
CA VAL A 295 6.32 9.21 14.50
C VAL A 295 7.36 9.08 13.40
N ARG A 296 7.21 9.85 12.31
CA ARG A 296 8.06 9.74 11.11
C ARG A 296 8.95 10.96 10.87
N GLY A 297 8.88 11.97 11.74
CA GLY A 297 9.70 13.17 11.64
C GLY A 297 9.34 14.08 10.45
N MET A 298 8.16 13.90 9.84
CA MET A 298 7.77 14.58 8.60
C MET A 298 7.26 16.01 8.84
N ASN A 299 8.11 16.88 9.40
CA ASN A 299 7.77 18.28 9.71
C ASN A 299 7.40 19.11 8.46
N ILE A 300 7.79 18.67 7.27
CA ILE A 300 7.56 19.37 6.00
C ILE A 300 6.17 19.12 5.41
N LEU A 301 5.38 18.20 6.00
CA LEU A 301 4.10 17.76 5.45
C LEU A 301 3.08 18.91 5.24
N PRO A 302 2.84 19.84 6.19
CA PRO A 302 1.91 20.95 5.94
C PRO A 302 2.31 21.83 4.75
N GLY A 303 3.62 22.08 4.60
CA GLY A 303 4.16 22.81 3.45
C GLY A 303 3.95 22.04 2.14
N THR A 304 4.12 20.72 2.18
CA THR A 304 3.89 19.85 1.02
C THR A 304 2.41 19.88 0.59
N VAL A 305 1.48 19.76 1.55
CA VAL A 305 0.03 19.90 1.31
C VAL A 305 -0.31 21.24 0.68
N SER A 306 0.24 22.34 1.20
CA SER A 306 0.04 23.68 0.64
C SER A 306 0.53 23.79 -0.81
N VAL A 307 1.71 23.25 -1.11
CA VAL A 307 2.28 23.24 -2.46
C VAL A 307 1.43 22.41 -3.43
N LEU A 308 0.94 21.23 -3.02
CA LEU A 308 0.09 20.40 -3.88
C LEU A 308 -1.30 21.02 -4.12
N ARG A 309 -1.90 21.65 -3.10
CA ARG A 309 -3.15 22.42 -3.30
C ARG A 309 -2.95 23.56 -4.27
N ARG A 310 -1.83 24.28 -4.16
CA ARG A 310 -1.45 25.34 -5.09
C ARG A 310 -1.24 24.81 -6.51
N TYR A 311 -0.59 23.65 -6.65
CA TYR A 311 -0.49 22.96 -7.94
C TYR A 311 -1.87 22.74 -8.55
N LEU A 312 -2.82 22.15 -7.81
CA LEU A 312 -4.18 21.91 -8.30
C LEU A 312 -4.92 23.19 -8.72
N GLN A 313 -4.67 24.31 -8.04
CA GLN A 313 -5.27 25.61 -8.37
C GLN A 313 -4.66 26.25 -9.63
N GLU A 314 -3.36 26.07 -9.86
CA GLU A 314 -2.64 26.64 -11.01
C GLU A 314 -2.62 25.70 -12.23
N LYS A 315 -2.97 24.42 -12.07
CA LYS A 315 -2.98 23.40 -13.14
C LYS A 315 -3.90 23.82 -14.28
N GLY A 316 -3.41 23.66 -15.52
CA GLY A 316 -4.16 24.05 -16.73
C GLY A 316 -4.11 25.56 -17.01
N GLY A 317 -3.39 26.33 -16.18
CA GLY A 317 -3.01 27.71 -16.46
C GLY A 317 -1.80 27.81 -17.39
N THR A 318 -1.15 28.98 -17.41
CA THR A 318 -0.04 29.28 -18.34
C THR A 318 1.31 28.68 -17.95
N LYS A 319 1.46 28.11 -16.75
CA LYS A 319 2.77 27.66 -16.22
C LYS A 319 3.04 26.17 -16.36
N TYR A 320 2.03 25.33 -16.11
CA TYR A 320 2.13 23.88 -16.18
C TYR A 320 0.73 23.28 -16.37
N ALA A 321 0.62 22.31 -17.27
CA ALA A 321 -0.58 21.54 -17.54
C ALA A 321 -0.62 20.24 -16.73
N THR A 322 0.54 19.67 -16.41
CA THR A 322 0.67 18.34 -15.76
C THR A 322 1.54 18.40 -14.50
N LEU A 323 1.47 17.35 -13.68
CA LEU A 323 2.30 17.24 -12.48
C LEU A 323 3.78 17.11 -12.83
N VAL A 324 4.09 16.47 -13.96
CA VAL A 324 5.46 16.31 -14.48
C VAL A 324 6.09 17.66 -14.78
N GLU A 325 5.36 18.55 -15.47
CA GLU A 325 5.81 19.92 -15.77
C GLU A 325 5.97 20.78 -14.50
N PHE A 326 5.26 20.42 -13.44
CA PHE A 326 5.36 21.10 -12.15
C PHE A 326 6.60 20.70 -11.33
N LEU A 327 7.18 19.51 -11.56
CA LEU A 327 8.27 18.96 -10.73
C LEU A 327 9.47 19.92 -10.56
N PRO A 328 9.97 20.61 -11.61
CA PRO A 328 11.09 21.55 -11.45
C PRO A 328 10.79 22.72 -10.51
N TYR A 329 9.52 23.11 -10.36
CA TYR A 329 9.09 24.20 -9.49
C TYR A 329 8.90 23.76 -8.03
N PHE A 330 8.62 22.48 -7.81
CA PHE A 330 8.25 21.92 -6.50
C PHE A 330 9.29 22.24 -5.40
N PRO A 331 10.61 22.02 -5.57
CA PRO A 331 11.58 22.30 -4.52
C PRO A 331 11.59 23.77 -4.08
N LYS A 332 11.47 24.71 -5.03
CA LYS A 332 11.45 26.15 -4.75
C LYS A 332 10.17 26.54 -4.00
N GLN A 333 9.01 26.04 -4.43
CA GLN A 333 7.75 26.31 -3.74
C GLN A 333 7.75 25.70 -2.32
N LEU A 334 8.30 24.50 -2.16
CA LEU A 334 8.41 23.84 -0.85
C LEU A 334 9.31 24.60 0.12
N ARG A 335 10.43 25.20 -0.36
CA ARG A 335 11.29 26.08 0.46
C ARG A 335 10.52 27.30 0.98
N VAL A 336 9.69 27.91 0.13
CA VAL A 336 8.86 29.07 0.52
C VAL A 336 7.81 28.64 1.55
N ALA A 337 7.09 27.56 1.30
CA ALA A 337 6.08 27.04 2.22
C ALA A 337 6.68 26.69 3.59
N LYS A 338 7.87 26.07 3.62
CA LYS A 338 8.60 25.76 4.86
C LYS A 338 8.89 26.99 5.71
N LYS A 339 9.21 28.13 5.09
CA LYS A 339 9.47 29.39 5.81
C LYS A 339 8.18 29.94 6.43
N ILE A 340 7.06 29.84 5.74
CA ILE A 340 5.76 30.35 6.21
C ILE A 340 5.24 29.52 7.39
N VAL A 341 5.42 28.20 7.37
CA VAL A 341 4.95 27.31 8.47
C VAL A 341 5.79 27.44 9.75
N ASN A 342 7.02 27.92 9.63
CA ASN A 342 7.93 28.13 10.77
C ASN A 342 7.89 29.54 11.36
N LEU A 343 7.16 30.47 10.72
CA LEU A 343 6.81 31.79 11.25
C LEU A 343 5.47 31.68 11.99
#